data_AF-K2RFG9-F1
#
_entry.id   AF-K2RFG9-F1
#
_cell.length_a   1.000
_cell.length_b   1.000
_cell.length_c   1.000
_cell.angle_alpha   90.00
_cell.angle_beta   90.00
_cell.angle_gamma   90.00
#
_symmetry.space_group_name_H-M   'P 1'
#
loop_
_entity.id
_entity.type
_entity.pdbx_description
1 polymer ?
#
loop_
_entity_poly.entity_id
_entity_poly.type
_entity_poly.pdbx_seq_one_letter_code
_entity_poly.pdbx_strand_id
1 'polypeptide(L)'
;MLLNAIIAHSSSHLSLRDKSYEVLALQSRSNALSSLAASLASTDRDPELDLSCCLVLCSMESILGDTSKWYNHLVGASQIIRATSDTMYSDGQLSAEQLGSFFNTFEGQWLKRNFAYHDVLHTVTMNARPLISGYYWQSEDESVADSYFGLASRIIYLISEISVLNADMAEAAAAFATEASKSPSPSSSTTATSPTVFGEDDVKIMEDPDIQHVPRNDIPQPETNGQSQTRSDFSSRAQRLETELQEWSPPECQDIHLKAMAETYRSAALIHLYRVLRRHLPDLTPALDRKMATPVQSIVEAVEKMPVRCLPETTLLFPLFMAGGETNQADQIRIIRQRMLDIVNYRHFHNVEVALTVLDELWRLRAGNTTPGNGQKRVDWIDVLARRRWRLALT
;
A
#
# COMPACT_ATOMS: atom_id res chain seq x y z
N MET A 1 19.78 -26.38 -0.16
CA MET A 1 19.13 -25.16 0.39
C MET A 1 17.61 -25.22 0.25
N LEU A 2 17.06 -25.22 -0.98
CA LEU A 2 15.61 -25.14 -1.22
C LEU A 2 14.79 -26.24 -0.51
N LEU A 3 15.29 -27.47 -0.49
CA LEU A 3 14.67 -28.57 0.27
C LEU A 3 14.46 -28.22 1.76
N ASN A 4 15.44 -27.58 2.41
CA ASN A 4 15.32 -27.18 3.81
C ASN A 4 14.22 -26.12 3.98
N ALA A 5 14.10 -25.18 3.05
CA ALA A 5 13.04 -24.17 3.07
C ALA A 5 11.65 -24.78 2.87
N ILE A 6 11.49 -25.73 1.94
CA ILE A 6 10.22 -26.43 1.70
C ILE A 6 9.83 -27.27 2.93
N ILE A 7 10.77 -27.99 3.54
CA ILE A 7 10.50 -28.75 4.76
C ILE A 7 10.13 -27.79 5.89
N ALA A 8 10.85 -26.67 6.05
CA ALA A 8 10.53 -25.66 7.06
C ALA A 8 9.11 -25.12 6.89
N HIS A 9 8.74 -24.74 5.67
CA HIS A 9 7.40 -24.24 5.35
C HIS A 9 6.31 -25.27 5.65
N SER A 10 6.50 -26.50 5.15
CA SER A 10 5.52 -27.58 5.29
C SER A 10 5.35 -28.01 6.75
N SER A 11 6.45 -28.23 7.47
CA SER A 11 6.40 -28.61 8.89
C SER A 11 5.86 -27.49 9.77
N SER A 12 6.15 -26.22 9.44
CA SER A 12 5.58 -25.07 10.15
C SER A 12 4.06 -24.99 9.95
N HIS A 13 3.56 -25.14 8.73
CA HIS A 13 2.12 -25.17 8.46
C HIS A 13 1.45 -26.38 9.13
N LEU A 14 2.06 -27.56 9.09
CA LEU A 14 1.56 -28.74 9.80
C LEU A 14 1.53 -28.53 11.33
N SER A 15 2.50 -27.82 11.89
CA SER A 15 2.57 -27.54 13.34
C SER A 15 1.40 -26.69 13.86
N LEU A 16 0.70 -25.99 12.97
CA LEU A 16 -0.53 -25.26 13.28
C LEU A 16 -1.71 -26.19 13.59
N ARG A 17 -1.65 -27.43 13.09
CA ARG A 17 -2.69 -28.46 13.25
C ARG A 17 -2.26 -29.56 14.21
N ASP A 18 -0.97 -29.90 14.18
CA ASP A 18 -0.39 -30.99 14.96
C ASP A 18 0.92 -30.56 15.61
N LYS A 19 0.88 -30.39 16.95
CA LYS A 19 2.02 -29.94 17.75
C LYS A 19 3.23 -30.88 17.70
N SER A 20 3.08 -32.13 17.24
CA SER A 20 4.24 -33.03 17.07
C SER A 20 5.27 -32.51 16.07
N TYR A 21 4.85 -31.64 15.14
CA TYR A 21 5.73 -31.06 14.12
C TYR A 21 6.48 -29.81 14.60
N GLU A 22 6.21 -29.28 15.80
CA GLU A 22 6.78 -28.01 16.27
C GLU A 22 8.31 -28.04 16.35
N VAL A 23 8.88 -29.12 16.89
CA VAL A 23 10.34 -29.29 16.97
C VAL A 23 10.96 -29.38 15.57
N LEU A 24 10.33 -30.14 14.66
CA LEU A 24 10.80 -30.26 13.28
C LEU A 24 10.74 -28.91 12.56
N ALA A 25 9.64 -28.17 12.73
CA ALA A 25 9.46 -26.84 12.16
C ALA A 25 10.57 -25.88 12.59
N LEU A 26 10.88 -25.82 13.89
CA LEU A 26 11.94 -24.98 14.42
C LEU A 26 13.32 -25.38 13.88
N GLN A 27 13.64 -26.68 13.87
CA GLN A 27 14.91 -27.18 13.36
C GLN A 27 15.08 -26.91 11.86
N SER A 28 14.06 -27.24 11.05
CA SER A 28 14.09 -27.02 9.61
C SER A 28 14.14 -25.54 9.26
N ARG A 29 13.44 -24.67 10.00
CA ARG A 29 13.55 -23.22 9.87
C ARG A 29 14.97 -22.73 10.14
N SER A 30 15.62 -23.20 11.21
CA SER A 30 17.01 -22.87 11.50
C SER A 30 17.93 -23.32 10.36
N ASN A 31 17.76 -24.56 9.88
CA ASN A 31 18.56 -25.10 8.78
C ASN A 31 18.36 -24.31 7.47
N ALA A 32 17.14 -23.90 7.16
CA ALA A 32 16.83 -23.09 5.98
C ALA A 32 17.52 -21.71 6.05
N LEU A 33 17.44 -21.04 7.20
CA LEU A 33 18.10 -19.75 7.44
C LEU A 33 19.63 -19.87 7.36
N SER A 34 20.22 -20.86 8.01
CA SER A 34 21.67 -21.10 7.96
C SER A 34 22.13 -21.45 6.54
N SER A 35 21.35 -22.23 5.79
CA SER A 35 21.65 -22.58 4.40
C SER A 35 21.60 -21.35 3.49
N LEU A 36 20.58 -20.49 3.66
CA LEU A 36 20.46 -19.26 2.89
C LEU A 36 21.60 -18.28 3.21
N ALA A 37 21.93 -18.10 4.48
CA ALA A 37 23.05 -17.25 4.88
C ALA A 37 24.39 -17.75 4.31
N ALA A 38 24.62 -19.07 4.30
CA ALA A 38 25.81 -19.66 3.69
C ALA A 38 25.85 -19.46 2.16
N SER A 39 24.71 -19.60 1.47
CA SER A 39 24.60 -19.36 0.02
C SER A 39 24.89 -17.89 -0.33
N LEU A 40 24.30 -16.95 0.41
CA LEU A 40 24.50 -15.51 0.21
C LEU A 40 25.94 -15.04 0.49
N ALA A 41 26.70 -15.78 1.30
CA ALA A 41 28.11 -15.53 1.55
C ALA A 41 29.05 -16.17 0.51
N SER A 42 28.53 -17.04 -0.35
CA SER A 42 29.28 -17.71 -1.42
C SER A 42 29.47 -16.79 -2.63
N THR A 43 30.62 -16.91 -3.30
CA THR A 43 30.87 -16.28 -4.60
C THR A 43 30.20 -17.03 -5.76
N ASP A 44 29.92 -18.32 -5.58
CA ASP A 44 29.21 -19.18 -6.52
C ASP A 44 27.79 -19.40 -5.98
N ARG A 45 26.91 -18.42 -6.23
CA ARG A 45 25.52 -18.43 -5.77
C ARG A 45 24.58 -18.41 -6.96
N ASP A 46 23.44 -19.09 -6.81
CA ASP A 46 22.35 -19.08 -7.78
C ASP A 46 21.26 -18.10 -7.28
N PRO A 47 21.08 -16.95 -7.95
CA PRO A 47 20.08 -15.96 -7.55
C PRO A 47 18.64 -16.48 -7.55
N GLU A 48 18.29 -17.42 -8.43
CA GLU A 48 16.93 -17.99 -8.45
C GLU A 48 16.70 -18.89 -7.24
N LEU A 49 17.70 -19.69 -6.84
CA LEU A 49 17.63 -20.50 -5.62
C LEU A 49 17.60 -19.66 -4.35
N ASP A 50 18.43 -18.61 -4.27
CA ASP A 50 18.44 -17.66 -3.16
C ASP A 50 17.07 -16.97 -3.03
N LEU A 51 16.54 -16.47 -4.15
CA LEU A 51 15.24 -15.82 -4.21
C LEU A 51 14.11 -16.77 -3.82
N SER A 52 14.12 -17.99 -4.35
CA SER A 52 13.15 -19.05 -4.00
C SER A 52 13.14 -19.31 -2.50
N CYS A 53 14.32 -19.52 -1.89
CA CYS A 53 14.44 -19.77 -0.46
C CYS A 53 13.92 -18.58 0.36
N CYS A 54 14.26 -17.35 -0.04
CA CYS A 54 13.85 -16.13 0.63
C CYS A 54 12.32 -15.94 0.58
N LEU A 55 11.69 -16.17 -0.57
CA LEU A 55 10.24 -16.05 -0.75
C LEU A 55 9.48 -17.15 0.00
N VAL A 56 9.98 -18.39 0.04
CA VAL A 56 9.39 -19.47 0.85
C VAL A 56 9.39 -19.11 2.34
N LEU A 57 10.48 -18.51 2.85
CA LEU A 57 10.56 -18.00 4.22
C LEU A 57 9.59 -16.83 4.45
N CYS A 58 9.49 -15.90 3.48
CA CYS A 58 8.53 -14.79 3.52
C CYS A 58 7.08 -15.29 3.66
N SER A 59 6.65 -16.21 2.78
CA SER A 59 5.30 -16.78 2.82
C SER A 59 5.08 -17.61 4.09
N MET A 60 6.10 -18.32 4.58
CA MET A 60 6.03 -19.09 5.84
C MET A 60 5.75 -18.18 7.03
N GLU A 61 6.56 -17.12 7.24
CA GLU A 61 6.33 -16.19 8.35
C GLU A 61 4.96 -15.51 8.24
N SER A 62 4.52 -15.18 7.02
CA SER A 62 3.19 -14.61 6.77
C SER A 62 2.08 -15.57 7.20
N ILE A 63 2.09 -16.82 6.72
CA ILE A 63 1.07 -17.84 7.05
C ILE A 63 1.03 -18.15 8.55
N LEU A 64 2.17 -18.06 9.24
CA LEU A 64 2.27 -18.22 10.69
C LEU A 64 1.74 -17.01 11.49
N GLY A 65 1.28 -15.95 10.82
CA GLY A 65 0.74 -14.76 11.46
C GLY A 65 1.80 -13.84 12.04
N ASP A 66 3.06 -13.93 11.58
CA ASP A 66 4.10 -13.01 12.02
C ASP A 66 3.82 -11.58 11.51
N THR A 67 4.01 -10.58 12.37
CA THR A 67 3.69 -9.17 12.09
C THR A 67 4.93 -8.31 11.86
N SER A 68 6.09 -8.89 11.54
CA SER A 68 7.35 -8.14 11.39
C SER A 68 8.43 -8.80 10.51
N LYS A 69 8.77 -10.06 10.76
CA LYS A 69 9.88 -10.83 10.18
C LYS A 69 9.67 -11.14 8.71
N TRP A 70 8.44 -11.43 8.28
CA TRP A 70 8.13 -11.69 6.87
C TRP A 70 8.63 -10.55 5.97
N TYR A 71 8.49 -9.30 6.43
CA TYR A 71 8.95 -8.14 5.68
C TYR A 71 10.47 -8.08 5.53
N ASN A 72 11.23 -8.58 6.51
CA ASN A 72 12.69 -8.64 6.37
C ASN A 72 13.09 -9.62 5.25
N HIS A 73 12.36 -10.73 5.10
CA HIS A 73 12.55 -11.64 3.96
C HIS A 73 12.16 -10.96 2.64
N LEU A 74 11.06 -10.22 2.61
CA LEU A 74 10.67 -9.48 1.41
C LEU A 74 11.72 -8.44 0.99
N VAL A 75 12.28 -7.67 1.95
CA VAL A 75 13.38 -6.75 1.70
C VAL A 75 14.61 -7.50 1.19
N GLY A 76 14.99 -8.62 1.80
CA GLY A 76 16.09 -9.47 1.33
C GLY A 76 15.87 -9.99 -0.10
N ALA A 77 14.65 -10.41 -0.44
CA ALA A 77 14.28 -10.82 -1.80
C ALA A 77 14.47 -9.67 -2.81
N SER A 78 14.06 -8.45 -2.45
CA SER A 78 14.29 -7.27 -3.30
C SER A 78 15.78 -7.00 -3.54
N GLN A 79 16.63 -7.23 -2.53
CA GLN A 79 18.08 -7.06 -2.64
C GLN A 79 18.72 -8.14 -3.51
N ILE A 80 18.26 -9.39 -3.44
CA ILE A 80 18.71 -10.48 -4.33
C ILE A 80 18.38 -10.13 -5.79
N ILE A 81 17.16 -9.64 -6.05
CA ILE A 81 16.73 -9.20 -7.39
C ILE A 81 17.62 -8.05 -7.88
N ARG A 82 17.81 -7.01 -7.06
CA ARG A 82 18.66 -5.85 -7.36
C ARG A 82 20.14 -6.18 -7.57
N ALA A 83 20.65 -7.20 -6.87
CA ALA A 83 22.03 -7.66 -7.04
C ALA A 83 22.24 -8.46 -8.33
N THR A 84 21.17 -8.91 -8.99
CA THR A 84 21.24 -9.67 -10.25
C THR A 84 21.27 -8.74 -11.47
N SER A 85 20.78 -7.51 -11.33
CA SER A 85 21.00 -6.46 -12.32
C SER A 85 22.42 -5.88 -12.13
N ASP A 86 23.35 -6.19 -13.04
CA ASP A 86 24.76 -5.75 -13.04
C ASP A 86 24.99 -4.23 -13.06
N THR A 87 23.93 -3.43 -13.05
CA THR A 87 23.98 -1.99 -13.19
C THR A 87 23.61 -1.28 -11.89
N MET A 88 24.63 -0.94 -11.09
CA MET A 88 24.52 0.07 -10.04
C MET A 88 24.20 1.42 -10.69
N TYR A 89 22.93 1.82 -10.65
CA TYR A 89 22.50 3.15 -11.09
C TYR A 89 22.31 4.11 -9.92
N SER A 90 22.53 5.40 -10.20
CA SER A 90 22.69 6.49 -9.23
C SER A 90 21.49 6.76 -8.31
N ASP A 91 20.30 6.25 -8.63
CA ASP A 91 19.07 6.46 -7.84
C ASP A 91 18.60 5.20 -7.09
N GLY A 92 19.31 4.07 -7.27
CA GLY A 92 19.04 2.82 -6.55
C GLY A 92 17.66 2.19 -6.82
N GLN A 93 16.85 2.71 -7.76
CA GLN A 93 15.58 2.10 -8.16
C GLN A 93 15.76 1.25 -9.42
N LEU A 94 15.18 0.04 -9.41
CA LEU A 94 15.03 -0.80 -10.60
C LEU A 94 13.72 -0.46 -11.30
N SER A 95 13.78 -0.21 -12.60
CA SER A 95 12.58 -0.07 -13.45
C SER A 95 12.05 -1.45 -13.88
N ALA A 96 10.79 -1.49 -14.29
CA ALA A 96 10.17 -2.73 -14.73
C ALA A 96 10.77 -3.27 -16.03
N GLU A 97 11.18 -2.39 -16.95
CA GLU A 97 11.86 -2.76 -18.19
C GLU A 97 13.21 -3.42 -17.90
N GLN A 98 13.92 -2.92 -16.89
CA GLN A 98 15.21 -3.46 -16.45
C GLN A 98 15.07 -4.84 -15.81
N LEU A 99 14.01 -5.07 -15.03
CA LEU A 99 13.78 -6.38 -14.42
C LEU A 99 13.18 -7.38 -15.42
N GLY A 100 12.52 -6.91 -16.47
CA GLY A 100 11.98 -7.75 -17.54
C GLY A 100 13.03 -8.61 -18.26
N SER A 101 14.31 -8.22 -18.25
CA SER A 101 15.39 -9.01 -18.87
C SER A 101 15.99 -10.10 -17.97
N PHE A 102 15.57 -10.20 -16.70
CA PHE A 102 16.08 -11.19 -15.74
C PHE A 102 14.96 -12.13 -15.27
N PHE A 103 15.34 -13.30 -14.74
CA PHE A 103 14.41 -14.33 -14.26
C PHE A 103 13.41 -14.78 -15.36
N ASN A 104 13.95 -15.11 -16.54
CA ASN A 104 13.14 -15.46 -17.73
C ASN A 104 12.86 -16.96 -17.86
N THR A 105 13.48 -17.80 -17.03
CA THR A 105 13.10 -19.20 -16.85
C THR A 105 11.64 -19.28 -16.40
N PHE A 106 11.01 -20.45 -16.56
CA PHE A 106 9.64 -20.66 -16.09
C PHE A 106 9.55 -20.40 -14.58
N GLU A 107 10.51 -20.92 -13.82
CA GLU A 107 10.68 -20.75 -12.39
C GLU A 107 10.94 -19.29 -12.02
N GLY A 108 11.84 -18.61 -12.73
CA GLY A 108 12.15 -17.20 -12.53
C GLY A 108 10.93 -16.29 -12.73
N GLN A 109 10.13 -16.53 -13.75
CA GLN A 109 8.90 -15.77 -13.97
C GLN A 109 7.88 -16.00 -12.85
N TRP A 110 7.78 -17.23 -12.35
CA TRP A 110 6.96 -17.54 -11.18
C TRP A 110 7.46 -16.81 -9.92
N LEU A 111 8.78 -16.74 -9.71
CA LEU A 111 9.39 -15.99 -8.60
C LEU A 111 9.12 -14.48 -8.70
N LYS A 112 9.15 -13.90 -9.91
CA LYS A 112 8.76 -12.50 -10.14
C LYS A 112 7.32 -12.24 -9.69
N ARG A 113 6.40 -13.13 -10.02
CA ARG A 113 4.97 -13.02 -9.65
C ARG A 113 4.74 -13.19 -8.15
N ASN A 114 5.42 -14.15 -7.53
CA ASN A 114 5.42 -14.34 -6.07
C ASN A 114 5.93 -13.08 -5.36
N PHE A 115 7.11 -12.57 -5.76
CA PHE A 115 7.68 -11.36 -5.17
C PHE A 115 6.74 -10.16 -5.37
N ALA A 116 6.23 -9.93 -6.58
CA ALA A 116 5.31 -8.84 -6.87
C ALA A 116 4.04 -8.88 -6.04
N TYR A 117 3.46 -10.06 -5.82
CA TYR A 117 2.28 -10.21 -4.98
C TYR A 117 2.52 -9.71 -3.56
N HIS A 118 3.61 -10.15 -2.94
CA HIS A 118 4.00 -9.69 -1.60
C HIS A 118 4.43 -8.22 -1.59
N ASP A 119 5.18 -7.78 -2.60
CA ASP A 119 5.71 -6.42 -2.74
C ASP A 119 4.58 -5.39 -2.91
N VAL A 120 3.57 -5.69 -3.72
CA VAL A 120 2.46 -4.76 -3.91
C VAL A 120 1.58 -4.71 -2.67
N LEU A 121 1.19 -5.85 -2.11
CA LEU A 121 0.18 -5.85 -1.04
C LEU A 121 0.71 -5.31 0.30
N HIS A 122 2.02 -5.34 0.57
CA HIS A 122 2.56 -4.69 1.78
C HIS A 122 2.40 -3.17 1.74
N THR A 123 2.47 -2.57 0.54
CA THR A 123 2.41 -1.11 0.39
C THR A 123 1.14 -0.52 1.00
N VAL A 124 0.04 -1.28 0.95
CA VAL A 124 -1.25 -0.89 1.50
C VAL A 124 -1.15 -0.76 3.02
N THR A 125 -0.68 -1.79 3.71
CA THR A 125 -0.64 -1.79 5.19
C THR A 125 0.48 -0.94 5.77
N MET A 126 1.59 -0.78 5.03
CA MET A 126 2.76 -0.01 5.47
C MET A 126 2.76 1.44 4.99
N ASN A 127 1.82 1.83 4.14
CA ASN A 127 1.75 3.15 3.55
C ASN A 127 3.06 3.57 2.86
N ALA A 128 3.64 2.65 2.09
CA ALA A 128 4.97 2.76 1.49
C ALA A 128 4.90 2.57 -0.04
N ARG A 129 6.02 2.85 -0.73
CA ARG A 129 6.20 2.46 -2.13
C ARG A 129 6.47 0.95 -2.23
N PRO A 130 6.19 0.33 -3.39
CA PRO A 130 6.74 -0.99 -3.68
C PRO A 130 8.27 -0.94 -3.60
N LEU A 131 8.90 -2.04 -3.21
CA LEU A 131 10.35 -2.16 -3.18
C LEU A 131 10.92 -2.17 -4.61
N ILE A 132 10.16 -2.65 -5.58
CA ILE A 132 10.46 -2.54 -7.01
C ILE A 132 9.23 -2.04 -7.75
N SER A 133 9.34 -0.88 -8.39
CA SER A 133 8.23 -0.24 -9.09
C SER A 133 8.02 -0.80 -10.51
N GLY A 134 6.78 -0.69 -11.00
CA GLY A 134 6.40 -1.00 -12.38
C GLY A 134 5.90 -2.44 -12.60
N TYR A 135 5.54 -2.77 -13.84
CA TYR A 135 4.80 -4.01 -14.19
C TYR A 135 5.69 -5.17 -14.68
N TYR A 136 6.79 -5.46 -13.99
CA TYR A 136 7.82 -6.44 -14.45
C TYR A 136 7.37 -7.92 -14.47
N TRP A 137 6.19 -8.22 -13.94
CA TRP A 137 5.60 -9.56 -13.91
C TRP A 137 4.49 -9.76 -14.95
N GLN A 138 4.29 -8.78 -15.84
CA GLN A 138 3.38 -8.90 -16.97
C GLN A 138 3.72 -10.15 -17.80
N SER A 139 2.68 -10.90 -18.18
CA SER A 139 2.77 -12.07 -19.04
C SER A 139 2.29 -11.72 -20.44
N GLU A 140 2.88 -12.32 -21.48
CA GLU A 140 2.34 -12.19 -22.85
C GLU A 140 0.96 -12.85 -22.99
N ASP A 141 0.70 -13.87 -22.18
CA ASP A 141 -0.58 -14.57 -22.11
C ASP A 141 -1.31 -14.21 -20.80
N GLU A 142 -2.23 -13.24 -20.88
CA GLU A 142 -3.11 -12.85 -19.78
C GLU A 142 -4.33 -13.79 -19.63
N SER A 143 -4.48 -14.80 -20.49
CA SER A 143 -5.58 -15.78 -20.38
C SER A 143 -5.31 -16.87 -19.34
N VAL A 144 -4.04 -17.09 -18.99
CA VAL A 144 -3.63 -18.07 -17.99
C VAL A 144 -3.71 -17.46 -16.59
N ALA A 145 -4.44 -18.13 -15.71
CA ALA A 145 -4.56 -17.75 -14.32
C ALA A 145 -3.22 -17.84 -13.58
N ASP A 146 -2.83 -16.75 -12.92
CA ASP A 146 -1.68 -16.74 -12.03
C ASP A 146 -1.94 -17.50 -10.71
N SER A 147 -0.90 -18.07 -10.11
CA SER A 147 -1.02 -18.85 -8.87
C SER A 147 -1.32 -18.01 -7.61
N TYR A 148 -0.98 -16.71 -7.61
CA TYR A 148 -1.11 -15.79 -6.49
C TYR A 148 -2.29 -14.84 -6.63
N PHE A 149 -2.49 -14.28 -7.81
CA PHE A 149 -3.54 -13.29 -8.06
C PHE A 149 -4.51 -13.69 -9.17
N GLY A 150 -4.45 -14.94 -9.66
CA GLY A 150 -5.39 -15.45 -10.67
C GLY A 150 -5.45 -14.56 -11.90
N LEU A 151 -6.63 -14.03 -12.21
CA LEU A 151 -6.85 -13.14 -13.35
C LEU A 151 -6.58 -11.66 -13.04
N ALA A 152 -6.16 -11.33 -11.82
CA ALA A 152 -6.05 -9.96 -11.33
C ALA A 152 -4.67 -9.32 -11.55
N SER A 153 -3.84 -9.85 -12.47
CA SER A 153 -2.47 -9.35 -12.72
C SER A 153 -2.43 -7.84 -12.92
N ARG A 154 -3.31 -7.32 -13.80
CA ARG A 154 -3.39 -5.88 -14.08
C ARG A 154 -3.86 -5.09 -12.86
N ILE A 155 -4.78 -5.66 -12.08
CA ILE A 155 -5.28 -5.02 -10.86
C ILE A 155 -4.17 -4.91 -9.79
N ILE A 156 -3.32 -5.93 -9.64
CA ILE A 156 -2.15 -5.86 -8.74
C ILE A 156 -1.24 -4.72 -9.17
N TYR A 157 -0.98 -4.55 -10.47
CA TYR A 157 -0.23 -3.39 -10.94
C TYR A 157 -0.91 -2.05 -10.58
N LEU A 158 -2.23 -1.94 -10.76
CA LEU A 158 -2.95 -0.71 -10.39
C LEU A 158 -2.92 -0.42 -8.89
N ILE A 159 -2.94 -1.44 -8.03
CA ILE A 159 -2.75 -1.29 -6.58
C ILE A 159 -1.37 -0.70 -6.29
N SER A 160 -0.33 -1.16 -6.98
CA SER A 160 1.02 -0.60 -6.87
C SER A 160 1.04 0.89 -7.23
N GLU A 161 0.43 1.26 -8.37
CA GLU A 161 0.38 2.64 -8.84
C GLU A 161 -0.41 3.57 -7.89
N ILE A 162 -1.47 3.06 -7.25
CA ILE A 162 -2.20 3.79 -6.20
C ILE A 162 -1.30 4.06 -4.99
N SER A 163 -0.49 3.09 -4.59
CA SER A 163 0.45 3.25 -3.48
C SER A 163 1.59 4.22 -3.80
N VAL A 164 2.10 4.21 -5.04
CA VAL A 164 3.04 5.21 -5.57
C VAL A 164 2.42 6.60 -5.54
N LEU A 165 1.20 6.77 -6.07
CA LEU A 165 0.47 8.04 -6.06
C LEU A 165 0.32 8.60 -4.64
N ASN A 166 0.01 7.74 -3.67
CA ASN A 166 -0.11 8.13 -2.27
C ASN A 166 1.21 8.59 -1.66
N ALA A 167 2.31 7.91 -1.98
CA ALA A 167 3.65 8.29 -1.51
C ALA A 167 4.10 9.63 -2.10
N ASP A 168 3.93 9.84 -3.41
CA ASP A 168 4.25 11.10 -4.09
C ASP A 168 3.54 12.29 -3.42
N MET A 169 2.27 12.11 -3.05
CA MET A 169 1.50 13.15 -2.37
C MET A 169 1.95 13.41 -0.94
N ALA A 170 2.30 12.36 -0.19
CA ALA A 170 2.82 12.52 1.16
C ALA A 170 4.17 13.25 1.17
N GLU A 171 5.06 12.91 0.23
CA GLU A 171 6.36 13.56 0.03
C GLU A 171 6.18 15.04 -0.38
N ALA A 172 5.31 15.34 -1.34
CA ALA A 172 5.00 16.71 -1.73
C ALA A 172 4.45 17.53 -0.55
N ALA A 173 3.50 16.99 0.21
CA ALA A 173 2.95 17.65 1.39
C ALA A 173 4.03 17.92 2.47
N ALA A 174 4.95 16.99 2.68
CA ALA A 174 6.07 17.16 3.61
C ALA A 174 7.10 18.20 3.14
N ALA A 175 7.39 18.25 1.83
CA ALA A 175 8.26 19.26 1.23
C ALA A 175 7.68 20.67 1.43
N PHE A 176 6.40 20.87 1.13
CA PHE A 176 5.72 22.15 1.34
C PHE A 176 5.70 22.57 2.82
N ALA A 177 5.46 21.63 3.74
CA ALA A 177 5.50 21.93 5.18
C ALA A 177 6.90 22.37 5.63
N THR A 178 7.94 21.78 5.05
CA THR A 178 9.34 22.14 5.31
C THR A 178 9.69 23.52 4.76
N GLU A 179 9.25 23.86 3.55
CA GLU A 179 9.45 25.18 2.95
C GLU A 179 8.74 26.29 3.73
N ALA A 180 7.48 26.07 4.12
CA ALA A 180 6.72 27.01 4.93
C ALA A 180 7.37 27.29 6.31
N SER A 181 8.10 26.31 6.86
CA SER A 181 8.84 26.49 8.12
C SER A 181 10.14 27.30 7.99
N LYS A 182 10.68 27.44 6.76
CA LYS A 182 11.93 28.17 6.47
C LYS A 182 11.69 29.65 6.14
N SER A 183 10.45 30.06 5.87
CA SER A 183 10.09 31.45 5.60
C SER A 183 10.16 32.28 6.90
N PRO A 184 10.96 33.36 6.99
CA PRO A 184 11.01 34.17 8.19
C PRO A 184 9.68 34.90 8.40
N SER A 185 9.15 34.83 9.62
CA SER A 185 8.00 35.63 10.03
C SER A 185 8.34 37.12 9.88
N PRO A 186 7.45 37.96 9.32
CA PRO A 186 7.69 39.39 9.28
C PRO A 186 7.76 39.89 10.73
N SER A 187 8.90 40.45 11.10
CA SER A 187 9.10 41.13 12.38
C SER A 187 8.05 42.22 12.53
N SER A 188 7.04 42.00 13.36
CA SER A 188 6.11 43.03 13.78
C SER A 188 6.83 43.97 14.75
N SER A 189 7.57 44.94 14.21
CA SER A 189 8.00 46.11 14.97
C SER A 189 6.79 47.01 15.20
N THR A 190 6.02 46.74 16.25
CA THR A 190 5.04 47.68 16.79
C THR A 190 5.77 48.62 17.75
N THR A 191 6.34 49.70 17.22
CA THR A 191 6.68 50.86 18.06
C THR A 191 5.41 51.64 18.34
N ALA A 192 4.94 51.53 19.57
CA ALA A 192 3.93 52.41 20.15
C ALA A 192 4.52 53.81 20.34
N THR A 193 3.85 54.83 19.83
CA THR A 193 4.08 56.22 20.22
C THR A 193 2.75 56.86 20.58
N SER A 194 2.69 57.36 21.82
CA SER A 194 1.56 58.11 22.39
C SER A 194 1.43 59.50 21.76
N PRO A 195 0.25 60.15 21.82
CA PRO A 195 0.04 61.45 21.20
C PRO A 195 0.51 62.60 22.10
N THR A 196 1.11 63.62 21.52
CA THR A 196 1.23 64.94 22.17
C THR A 196 0.91 66.01 21.14
N VAL A 197 -0.03 66.87 21.52
CA VAL A 197 -0.60 67.99 20.76
C VAL A 197 0.29 69.22 20.91
N PHE A 198 0.68 69.83 19.79
CA PHE A 198 0.99 71.25 19.52
C PHE A 198 1.10 71.30 17.98
N GLY A 199 0.53 72.20 17.19
CA GLY A 199 0.31 73.65 17.27
C GLY A 199 0.47 74.12 15.82
N GLU A 200 -0.36 75.06 15.38
CA GLU A 200 -0.49 75.57 14.00
C GLU A 200 0.83 76.07 13.40
N ASP A 201 1.03 75.92 12.08
CA ASP A 201 1.39 77.04 11.18
C ASP A 201 1.48 76.62 9.70
N ASP A 202 0.88 77.46 8.86
CA ASP A 202 0.89 77.45 7.40
C ASP A 202 2.29 77.70 6.81
N VAL A 203 2.73 76.87 5.84
CA VAL A 203 3.60 77.35 4.75
C VAL A 203 3.23 76.67 3.42
N LYS A 204 2.96 77.52 2.44
CA LYS A 204 2.63 77.24 1.04
C LYS A 204 3.91 77.18 0.18
N ILE A 205 3.86 76.28 -0.82
CA ILE A 205 4.52 76.32 -2.14
C ILE A 205 6.04 76.06 -2.19
N MET A 206 6.43 74.95 -2.83
CA MET A 206 7.16 75.00 -4.11
C MET A 206 7.09 73.64 -4.83
N GLU A 207 6.59 73.65 -6.06
CA GLU A 207 6.67 72.55 -7.00
C GLU A 207 8.13 72.36 -7.43
N ASP A 208 8.65 71.14 -7.29
CA ASP A 208 9.87 70.71 -7.96
C ASP A 208 9.50 69.59 -8.95
N PRO A 209 9.67 69.80 -10.27
CA PRO A 209 9.32 68.82 -11.28
C PRO A 209 10.56 68.00 -11.61
N ASP A 210 10.64 66.76 -11.12
CA ASP A 210 11.30 65.64 -11.81
C ASP A 210 11.41 64.43 -10.87
N ILE A 211 10.38 63.58 -10.83
CA ILE A 211 10.60 62.16 -10.53
C ILE A 211 9.86 61.34 -11.57
N GLN A 212 10.67 60.77 -12.45
CA GLN A 212 10.30 59.90 -13.55
C GLN A 212 9.48 58.70 -13.09
N HIS A 213 8.50 58.36 -13.92
CA HIS A 213 7.80 57.08 -13.94
C HIS A 213 8.80 55.91 -13.90
N VAL A 214 8.85 55.18 -12.79
CA VAL A 214 9.46 53.85 -12.76
C VAL A 214 8.37 52.83 -13.13
N PRO A 215 8.59 51.96 -14.13
CA PRO A 215 7.60 51.01 -14.57
C PRO A 215 7.33 49.97 -13.48
N ARG A 216 6.05 49.73 -13.25
CA ARG A 216 5.51 48.75 -12.32
C ARG A 216 5.65 47.35 -12.90
N ASN A 217 6.87 46.82 -12.93
CA ASN A 217 7.15 45.40 -13.11
C ASN A 217 8.22 45.01 -12.09
N ASP A 218 8.12 43.78 -11.59
CA ASP A 218 8.96 43.18 -10.54
C ASP A 218 8.43 43.33 -9.11
N ILE A 219 7.16 42.98 -8.92
CA ILE A 219 6.76 42.30 -7.68
C ILE A 219 6.87 40.79 -7.98
N PRO A 220 7.79 40.04 -7.34
CA PRO A 220 7.76 38.59 -7.39
C PRO A 220 6.40 38.12 -6.86
N GLN A 221 5.59 37.49 -7.71
CA GLN A 221 4.38 36.83 -7.25
C GLN A 221 4.79 35.70 -6.29
N PRO A 222 4.09 35.51 -5.16
CA PRO A 222 4.38 34.42 -4.25
C PRO A 222 4.09 33.08 -4.93
N GLU A 223 4.93 32.10 -4.62
CA GLU A 223 5.08 30.74 -5.14
C GLU A 223 3.81 29.85 -5.10
N THR A 224 2.72 30.32 -5.70
CA THR A 224 1.40 29.65 -5.73
C THR A 224 1.28 28.64 -6.87
N ASN A 225 2.19 28.67 -7.85
CA ASN A 225 2.10 27.86 -9.06
C ASN A 225 2.43 26.37 -8.81
N GLY A 226 3.36 26.07 -7.89
CA GLY A 226 3.81 24.70 -7.61
C GLY A 226 2.73 23.82 -6.97
N GLN A 227 2.03 24.31 -5.94
CA GLN A 227 0.97 23.56 -5.25
C GLN A 227 -0.25 23.29 -6.16
N SER A 228 -0.60 24.26 -7.02
CA SER A 228 -1.69 24.10 -7.99
C SER A 228 -1.35 23.03 -9.03
N GLN A 229 -0.11 23.01 -9.50
CA GLN A 229 0.37 22.04 -10.48
C GLN A 229 0.44 20.62 -9.90
N THR A 230 0.99 20.42 -8.69
CA THR A 230 1.04 19.10 -8.04
C THR A 230 -0.36 18.55 -7.76
N ARG A 231 -1.30 19.39 -7.31
CA ARG A 231 -2.70 18.97 -7.10
C ARG A 231 -3.41 18.59 -8.40
N SER A 232 -3.11 19.30 -9.48
CA SER A 232 -3.62 19.00 -10.82
C SER A 232 -3.08 17.66 -11.33
N ASP A 233 -1.77 17.40 -11.21
CA ASP A 233 -1.15 16.13 -11.59
C ASP A 233 -1.77 14.95 -10.81
N PHE A 234 -1.87 15.09 -9.48
CA PHE A 234 -2.51 14.10 -8.61
C PHE A 234 -3.92 13.76 -9.06
N SER A 235 -4.75 14.78 -9.29
CA SER A 235 -6.15 14.59 -9.70
C SER A 235 -6.22 13.87 -11.05
N SER A 236 -5.34 14.22 -12.00
CA SER A 236 -5.28 13.58 -13.31
C SER A 236 -4.87 12.10 -13.21
N ARG A 237 -3.88 11.77 -12.37
CA ARG A 237 -3.40 10.40 -12.14
C ARG A 237 -4.46 9.56 -11.44
N ALA A 238 -5.08 10.10 -10.40
CA ALA A 238 -6.15 9.42 -9.68
C ALA A 238 -7.36 9.15 -10.60
N GLN A 239 -7.73 10.10 -11.47
CA GLN A 239 -8.81 9.91 -12.43
C GLN A 239 -8.47 8.81 -13.45
N ARG A 240 -7.24 8.77 -13.97
CA ARG A 240 -6.80 7.69 -14.88
C ARG A 240 -6.90 6.32 -14.22
N LEU A 241 -6.40 6.18 -12.99
CA LEU A 241 -6.48 4.94 -12.22
C LEU A 241 -7.93 4.54 -11.92
N GLU A 242 -8.80 5.51 -11.57
CA GLU A 242 -10.22 5.26 -11.33
C GLU A 242 -10.92 4.76 -12.61
N THR A 243 -10.71 5.43 -13.74
CA THR A 243 -11.28 5.03 -15.03
C THR A 243 -10.84 3.62 -15.41
N GLU A 244 -9.54 3.33 -15.32
CA GLU A 244 -9.03 2.01 -15.67
C GLU A 244 -9.61 0.90 -14.78
N LEU A 245 -9.74 1.13 -13.46
CA LEU A 245 -10.37 0.19 -12.55
C LEU A 245 -11.88 0.02 -12.78
N GLN A 246 -12.56 1.05 -13.30
CA GLN A 246 -13.99 0.99 -13.61
C GLN A 246 -14.28 0.27 -14.93
N GLU A 247 -13.43 0.47 -15.92
CA GLU A 247 -13.56 -0.11 -17.27
C GLU A 247 -12.99 -1.52 -17.37
N TRP A 248 -12.07 -1.89 -16.47
CA TRP A 248 -11.49 -3.24 -16.47
C TRP A 248 -12.55 -4.30 -16.21
N SER A 249 -12.42 -5.41 -16.94
CA SER A 249 -13.18 -6.64 -16.73
C SER A 249 -12.21 -7.84 -16.71
N PRO A 250 -12.54 -8.90 -15.96
CA PRO A 250 -11.68 -10.07 -15.88
C PRO A 250 -11.60 -10.76 -17.25
N PRO A 251 -10.40 -11.24 -17.64
CA PRO A 251 -10.23 -12.09 -18.81
C PRO A 251 -11.26 -13.22 -18.87
N GLU A 252 -11.58 -13.64 -20.10
CA GLU A 252 -12.51 -14.75 -20.31
C GLU A 252 -11.98 -16.04 -19.69
N CYS A 253 -12.81 -16.63 -18.83
CA CYS A 253 -12.50 -17.81 -18.05
C CYS A 253 -13.79 -18.57 -17.74
N GLN A 254 -13.73 -19.89 -17.78
CA GLN A 254 -14.86 -20.77 -17.45
C GLN A 254 -15.08 -20.87 -15.93
N ASP A 255 -14.05 -20.60 -15.12
CA ASP A 255 -14.15 -20.64 -13.67
C ASP A 255 -14.78 -19.35 -13.13
N ILE A 256 -16.05 -19.47 -12.74
CA ILE A 256 -16.83 -18.37 -12.15
C ILE A 256 -16.26 -17.87 -10.82
N HIS A 257 -15.58 -18.73 -10.06
CA HIS A 257 -14.99 -18.37 -8.77
C HIS A 257 -13.70 -17.59 -8.97
N LEU A 258 -12.93 -17.93 -10.00
CA LEU A 258 -11.74 -17.17 -10.37
C LEU A 258 -12.09 -15.77 -10.90
N LYS A 259 -13.15 -15.66 -11.71
CA LYS A 259 -13.72 -14.35 -12.11
C LYS A 259 -14.19 -13.56 -10.90
N ALA A 260 -14.95 -14.19 -10.00
CA ALA A 260 -15.41 -13.54 -8.77
C ALA A 260 -14.23 -13.06 -7.90
N MET A 261 -13.18 -13.87 -7.75
CA MET A 261 -11.97 -13.48 -7.01
C MET A 261 -11.31 -12.25 -7.65
N ALA A 262 -11.13 -12.24 -8.97
CA ALA A 262 -10.53 -11.10 -9.65
C ALA A 262 -11.36 -9.81 -9.48
N GLU A 263 -12.69 -9.93 -9.45
CA GLU A 263 -13.58 -8.79 -9.16
C GLU A 263 -13.50 -8.29 -7.73
N THR A 264 -13.24 -9.16 -6.75
CA THR A 264 -12.96 -8.73 -5.38
C THR A 264 -11.67 -7.91 -5.31
N TYR A 265 -10.63 -8.28 -6.07
CA TYR A 265 -9.38 -7.50 -6.15
C TYR A 265 -9.62 -6.13 -6.77
N ARG A 266 -10.37 -6.04 -7.88
CA ARG A 266 -10.71 -4.75 -8.51
C ARG A 266 -11.48 -3.85 -7.56
N SER A 267 -12.48 -4.42 -6.88
CA SER A 267 -13.27 -3.69 -5.89
C SER A 267 -12.39 -3.20 -4.72
N ALA A 268 -11.45 -4.03 -4.26
CA ALA A 268 -10.51 -3.66 -3.20
C ALA A 268 -9.53 -2.56 -3.64
N ALA A 269 -9.09 -2.58 -4.90
CA ALA A 269 -8.29 -1.52 -5.49
C ALA A 269 -9.04 -0.18 -5.57
N LEU A 270 -10.33 -0.19 -5.94
CA LEU A 270 -11.19 1.01 -5.88
C LEU A 270 -11.30 1.55 -4.45
N ILE A 271 -11.48 0.67 -3.46
CA ILE A 271 -11.48 1.07 -2.04
C ILE A 271 -10.14 1.72 -1.67
N HIS A 272 -9.02 1.11 -2.06
CA HIS A 272 -7.68 1.65 -1.80
C HIS A 272 -7.50 3.05 -2.41
N LEU A 273 -7.87 3.23 -3.69
CA LEU A 273 -7.81 4.52 -4.36
C LEU A 273 -8.65 5.58 -3.66
N TYR A 274 -9.91 5.26 -3.31
CA TYR A 274 -10.77 6.20 -2.62
C TYR A 274 -10.26 6.55 -1.22
N ARG A 275 -9.59 5.61 -0.53
CA ARG A 275 -8.94 5.87 0.75
C ARG A 275 -7.75 6.83 0.60
N VAL A 276 -6.96 6.67 -0.46
CA VAL A 276 -5.86 7.60 -0.80
C VAL A 276 -6.41 9.00 -1.12
N LEU A 277 -7.46 9.09 -1.95
CA LEU A 277 -8.13 10.35 -2.24
C LEU A 277 -8.68 11.02 -0.97
N ARG A 278 -9.34 10.25 -0.10
CA ARG A 278 -9.93 10.77 1.16
C ARG A 278 -8.85 11.34 2.09
N ARG A 279 -7.65 10.76 2.09
CA ARG A 279 -6.52 11.22 2.91
C ARG A 279 -6.00 12.59 2.46
N HIS A 280 -5.92 12.81 1.15
CA HIS A 280 -5.29 14.00 0.57
C HIS A 280 -6.29 15.09 0.16
N LEU A 281 -7.58 14.73 0.01
CA LEU A 281 -8.69 15.63 -0.36
C LEU A 281 -9.84 15.51 0.66
N PRO A 282 -9.68 16.02 1.89
CA PRO A 282 -10.66 15.85 2.95
C PRO A 282 -12.04 16.44 2.60
N ASP A 283 -12.10 17.47 1.77
CA ASP A 283 -13.34 18.10 1.30
C ASP A 283 -14.24 17.14 0.51
N LEU A 284 -13.66 16.11 -0.12
CA LEU A 284 -14.40 15.10 -0.90
C LEU A 284 -14.83 13.90 -0.06
N THR A 285 -14.51 13.86 1.23
CA THR A 285 -14.79 12.70 2.11
C THR A 285 -16.23 12.19 2.01
N PRO A 286 -17.28 13.02 2.08
CA PRO A 286 -18.66 12.51 2.00
C PRO A 286 -19.01 11.87 0.65
N ALA A 287 -18.43 12.36 -0.45
CA ALA A 287 -18.62 11.79 -1.78
C ALA A 287 -17.85 10.48 -1.94
N LEU A 288 -16.62 10.42 -1.43
CA LEU A 288 -15.77 9.23 -1.47
C LEU A 288 -16.34 8.11 -0.60
N ASP A 289 -16.88 8.42 0.58
CA ASP A 289 -17.53 7.43 1.45
C ASP A 289 -18.75 6.80 0.75
N ARG A 290 -19.51 7.58 -0.02
CA ARG A 290 -20.61 7.05 -0.86
C ARG A 290 -20.06 6.16 -1.98
N LYS A 291 -18.98 6.58 -2.66
CA LYS A 291 -18.34 5.77 -3.72
C LYS A 291 -17.82 4.44 -3.19
N MET A 292 -17.26 4.38 -1.97
CA MET A 292 -16.76 3.14 -1.36
C MET A 292 -17.85 2.10 -1.05
N ALA A 293 -19.11 2.52 -0.87
CA ALA A 293 -20.20 1.60 -0.55
C ALA A 293 -20.42 0.54 -1.64
N THR A 294 -20.30 0.92 -2.92
CA THR A 294 -20.49 -0.01 -4.04
C THR A 294 -19.41 -1.09 -4.09
N PRO A 295 -18.10 -0.78 -4.12
CA PRO A 295 -17.06 -1.82 -4.05
C PRO A 295 -17.13 -2.71 -2.81
N VAL A 296 -17.49 -2.16 -1.63
CA VAL A 296 -17.68 -2.96 -0.41
C VAL A 296 -18.79 -3.99 -0.62
N GLN A 297 -19.94 -3.55 -1.17
CA GLN A 297 -21.07 -4.43 -1.46
C GLN A 297 -20.69 -5.49 -2.51
N SER A 298 -19.97 -5.11 -3.57
CA SER A 298 -19.49 -6.05 -4.59
C SER A 298 -18.60 -7.15 -4.01
N ILE A 299 -17.70 -6.83 -3.07
CA ILE A 299 -16.87 -7.83 -2.39
C ILE A 299 -17.73 -8.78 -1.57
N VAL A 300 -18.68 -8.26 -0.79
CA VAL A 300 -19.58 -9.07 0.03
C VAL A 300 -20.37 -10.05 -0.84
N GLU A 301 -20.99 -9.57 -1.93
CA GLU A 301 -21.78 -10.42 -2.83
C GLU A 301 -20.95 -11.49 -3.55
N ALA A 302 -19.74 -11.12 -4.01
CA ALA A 302 -18.84 -12.07 -4.66
C ALA A 302 -18.38 -13.17 -3.69
N VAL A 303 -18.08 -12.77 -2.45
CA VAL A 303 -17.68 -13.67 -1.38
C VAL A 303 -18.83 -14.60 -1.00
N GLU A 304 -20.06 -14.12 -0.84
CA GLU A 304 -21.22 -14.98 -0.50
C GLU A 304 -21.49 -16.05 -1.56
N LYS A 305 -21.31 -15.71 -2.84
CA LYS A 305 -21.47 -16.65 -3.97
C LYS A 305 -20.32 -17.66 -4.07
N MET A 306 -19.18 -17.40 -3.42
CA MET A 306 -18.01 -18.25 -3.49
C MET A 306 -18.13 -19.42 -2.47
N PRO A 307 -18.10 -20.69 -2.92
CA PRO A 307 -18.13 -21.83 -2.03
C PRO A 307 -16.95 -21.79 -1.05
N VAL A 308 -17.21 -22.13 0.20
CA VAL A 308 -16.14 -22.34 1.18
C VAL A 308 -15.29 -23.52 0.71
N ARG A 309 -13.97 -23.46 0.94
CA ARG A 309 -12.96 -24.46 0.51
C ARG A 309 -12.65 -24.47 -0.98
N CYS A 310 -13.16 -23.52 -1.77
CA CYS A 310 -12.65 -23.35 -3.13
C CYS A 310 -11.19 -22.85 -3.08
N LEU A 311 -10.42 -23.06 -4.15
CA LEU A 311 -9.03 -22.60 -4.20
C LEU A 311 -8.91 -21.07 -4.17
N PRO A 312 -9.72 -20.28 -4.92
CA PRO A 312 -9.59 -18.82 -4.93
C PRO A 312 -9.78 -18.15 -3.56
N GLU A 313 -10.38 -18.82 -2.57
CA GLU A 313 -10.54 -18.24 -1.23
C GLU A 313 -9.21 -17.95 -0.54
N THR A 314 -8.12 -18.66 -0.90
CA THR A 314 -6.81 -18.53 -0.27
C THR A 314 -6.16 -17.17 -0.49
N THR A 315 -6.67 -16.39 -1.44
CA THR A 315 -6.14 -15.07 -1.81
C THR A 315 -7.11 -13.93 -1.48
N LEU A 316 -8.20 -14.22 -0.75
CA LEU A 316 -9.23 -13.22 -0.39
C LEU A 316 -8.87 -12.34 0.80
N LEU A 317 -7.73 -12.54 1.45
CA LEU A 317 -7.34 -11.79 2.65
C LEU A 317 -7.33 -10.28 2.38
N PHE A 318 -6.63 -9.83 1.34
CA PHE A 318 -6.59 -8.40 0.99
C PHE A 318 -7.99 -7.82 0.69
N PRO A 319 -8.81 -8.39 -0.21
CA PRO A 319 -10.15 -7.86 -0.46
C PRO A 319 -11.07 -7.81 0.76
N LEU A 320 -11.09 -8.88 1.56
CA LEU A 320 -11.88 -8.93 2.80
C LEU A 320 -11.42 -7.88 3.80
N PHE A 321 -10.11 -7.67 3.95
CA PHE A 321 -9.56 -6.66 4.84
C PHE A 321 -9.91 -5.24 4.39
N MET A 322 -9.83 -4.95 3.09
CA MET A 322 -10.21 -3.64 2.55
C MET A 322 -11.69 -3.34 2.74
N ALA A 323 -12.57 -4.31 2.46
CA ALA A 323 -14.00 -4.18 2.69
C ALA A 323 -14.33 -4.01 4.18
N GLY A 324 -13.72 -4.85 5.03
CA GLY A 324 -13.90 -4.83 6.49
C GLY A 324 -13.43 -3.52 7.11
N GLY A 325 -12.34 -2.96 6.60
CA GLY A 325 -11.77 -1.69 7.01
C GLY A 325 -12.67 -0.50 6.71
N GLU A 326 -13.55 -0.59 5.72
CA GLU A 326 -14.45 0.51 5.34
C GLU A 326 -15.89 0.34 5.80
N THR A 327 -16.43 -0.88 5.89
CA THR A 327 -17.83 -1.06 6.27
C THR A 327 -18.10 -0.64 7.72
N ASN A 328 -19.31 -0.12 7.94
CA ASN A 328 -19.90 0.06 9.27
C ASN A 328 -21.25 -0.67 9.39
N GLN A 329 -21.65 -1.43 8.36
CA GLN A 329 -22.93 -2.15 8.35
C GLN A 329 -22.77 -3.49 9.07
N ALA A 330 -23.65 -3.77 10.04
CA ALA A 330 -23.56 -4.97 10.87
C ALA A 330 -23.60 -6.27 10.05
N ASP A 331 -24.42 -6.34 9.01
CA ASP A 331 -24.53 -7.52 8.15
C ASP A 331 -23.27 -7.76 7.33
N GLN A 332 -22.71 -6.72 6.72
CA GLN A 332 -21.45 -6.82 5.96
C GLN A 332 -20.29 -7.21 6.88
N ILE A 333 -20.20 -6.64 8.08
CA ILE A 333 -19.22 -7.03 9.11
C ILE A 333 -19.37 -8.51 9.46
N ARG A 334 -20.60 -8.99 9.67
CA ARG A 334 -20.87 -10.40 9.98
C ARG A 334 -20.41 -11.33 8.86
N ILE A 335 -20.71 -11.00 7.61
CA ILE A 335 -20.33 -11.80 6.44
C ILE A 335 -18.80 -11.84 6.27
N ILE A 336 -18.14 -10.69 6.33
CA ILE A 336 -16.68 -10.59 6.20
C ILE A 336 -15.98 -11.36 7.32
N ARG A 337 -16.41 -11.14 8.58
CA ARG A 337 -15.87 -11.88 9.74
C ARG A 337 -16.05 -13.38 9.56
N GLN A 338 -17.25 -13.83 9.19
CA GLN A 338 -17.51 -15.26 9.01
C GLN A 338 -16.62 -15.86 7.92
N ARG A 339 -16.46 -15.17 6.78
CA ARG A 339 -15.59 -15.67 5.70
C ARG A 339 -14.14 -15.77 6.14
N MET A 340 -13.61 -14.78 6.86
CA MET A 340 -12.25 -14.84 7.39
C MET A 340 -12.08 -15.99 8.38
N LEU A 341 -13.05 -16.22 9.27
CA LEU A 341 -13.04 -17.36 10.18
C LEU A 341 -13.08 -18.71 9.44
N ASP A 342 -13.87 -18.82 8.37
CA ASP A 342 -13.90 -20.03 7.55
C ASP A 342 -12.52 -20.32 6.94
N ILE A 343 -11.83 -19.31 6.40
CA ILE A 343 -10.46 -19.47 5.88
C ILE A 343 -9.50 -19.91 7.00
N VAL A 344 -9.56 -19.29 8.18
CA VAL A 344 -8.74 -19.70 9.34
C VAL A 344 -9.01 -21.15 9.72
N ASN A 345 -10.29 -21.56 9.80
CA ASN A 345 -10.69 -22.90 10.22
C ASN A 345 -10.32 -23.99 9.21
N TYR A 346 -10.36 -23.71 7.91
CA TYR A 346 -10.13 -24.72 6.87
C TYR A 346 -8.71 -24.70 6.27
N ARG A 347 -8.05 -23.54 6.23
CA ARG A 347 -6.71 -23.38 5.66
C ARG A 347 -5.62 -23.19 6.71
N HIS A 348 -6.00 -22.85 7.94
CA HIS A 348 -5.08 -22.57 9.05
C HIS A 348 -4.11 -21.42 8.75
N PHE A 349 -4.58 -20.41 8.01
CA PHE A 349 -3.82 -19.21 7.67
C PHE A 349 -3.89 -18.21 8.82
N HIS A 350 -2.84 -18.13 9.65
CA HIS A 350 -2.84 -17.28 10.84
C HIS A 350 -2.65 -15.80 10.50
N ASN A 351 -2.11 -15.44 9.33
CA ASN A 351 -2.21 -14.07 8.79
C ASN A 351 -3.67 -13.59 8.72
N VAL A 352 -4.61 -14.46 8.33
CA VAL A 352 -6.03 -14.11 8.27
C VAL A 352 -6.59 -13.88 9.67
N GLU A 353 -6.21 -14.72 10.64
CA GLU A 353 -6.60 -14.54 12.04
C GLU A 353 -6.08 -13.21 12.59
N VAL A 354 -4.80 -12.91 12.38
CA VAL A 354 -4.17 -11.66 12.82
C VAL A 354 -4.82 -10.45 12.17
N ALA A 355 -5.09 -10.50 10.86
CA ALA A 355 -5.81 -9.44 10.17
C ALA A 355 -7.24 -9.25 10.72
N LEU A 356 -7.93 -10.33 11.05
CA LEU A 356 -9.25 -10.28 11.67
C LEU A 356 -9.20 -9.61 13.05
N THR A 357 -8.16 -9.86 13.85
CA THR A 357 -8.02 -9.16 15.16
C THR A 357 -7.91 -7.64 15.01
N VAL A 358 -7.29 -7.16 13.93
CA VAL A 358 -7.20 -5.72 13.60
C VAL A 358 -8.58 -5.17 13.25
N LEU A 359 -9.36 -5.91 12.44
CA LEU A 359 -10.72 -5.52 12.08
C LEU A 359 -11.68 -5.55 13.28
N ASP A 360 -11.61 -6.58 14.13
CA ASP A 360 -12.44 -6.67 15.33
C ASP A 360 -12.19 -5.50 16.29
N GLU A 361 -10.92 -5.12 16.47
CA GLU A 361 -10.58 -3.95 17.23
C GLU A 361 -11.09 -2.65 16.59
N LEU A 362 -10.93 -2.51 15.27
CA LEU A 362 -11.44 -1.36 14.51
C LEU A 362 -12.96 -1.20 14.67
N TRP A 363 -13.72 -2.29 14.47
CA TRP A 363 -15.17 -2.28 14.58
C TRP A 363 -15.63 -1.95 16.01
N ARG A 364 -14.93 -2.46 17.03
CA ARG A 364 -15.19 -2.12 18.44
C ARG A 364 -14.93 -0.63 18.73
N LEU A 365 -13.82 -0.09 18.24
CA LEU A 365 -13.48 1.33 18.42
C LEU A 365 -14.50 2.25 17.74
N ARG A 366 -14.97 1.88 16.54
CA ARG A 366 -16.02 2.63 15.82
C ARG A 366 -17.38 2.55 16.50
N ALA A 367 -17.75 1.40 17.06
CA ALA A 367 -19.00 1.23 17.81
C ALA A 367 -19.01 2.01 19.14
N GLY A 368 -17.86 2.16 19.81
CA GLY A 368 -17.73 2.93 21.04
C GLY A 368 -17.81 4.45 20.87
N ASN A 369 -17.55 4.96 19.66
CA ASN A 369 -17.57 6.40 19.34
C ASN A 369 -18.96 6.88 18.89
N THR A 370 -20.02 6.52 19.63
CA THR A 370 -21.44 6.80 19.29
C THR A 370 -21.84 8.27 19.32
N THR A 371 -20.94 9.17 19.72
CA THR A 371 -21.12 10.62 19.53
C THR A 371 -19.81 11.21 19.02
N PRO A 372 -19.69 11.54 17.72
CA PRO A 372 -18.62 12.42 17.29
C PRO A 372 -18.89 13.76 17.96
N GLY A 373 -18.13 14.09 19.00
CA GLY A 373 -17.94 15.50 19.30
C GLY A 373 -17.46 16.16 18.00
N ASN A 374 -18.05 17.30 17.63
CA ASN A 374 -17.72 18.04 16.41
C ASN A 374 -16.20 18.10 16.23
N GLY A 375 -15.64 17.28 15.33
CA GLY A 375 -14.19 17.23 15.03
C GLY A 375 -13.43 15.92 15.31
N GLN A 376 -14.03 14.86 15.87
CA GLN A 376 -13.30 13.59 16.03
C GLN A 376 -13.09 12.85 14.70
N LYS A 377 -11.82 12.66 14.32
CA LYS A 377 -11.40 11.90 13.14
C LYS A 377 -11.89 10.44 13.23
N ARG A 378 -12.47 9.93 12.14
CA ARG A 378 -12.85 8.51 12.02
C ARG A 378 -11.62 7.62 12.25
N VAL A 379 -11.74 6.64 13.15
CA VAL A 379 -10.69 5.66 13.42
C VAL A 379 -10.46 4.78 12.18
N ASP A 380 -9.20 4.66 11.79
CA ASP A 380 -8.74 3.85 10.68
C ASP A 380 -7.96 2.60 11.18
N TRP A 381 -7.91 1.53 10.39
CA TRP A 381 -7.09 0.37 10.74
C TRP A 381 -5.60 0.71 10.77
N ILE A 382 -5.16 1.74 10.04
CA ILE A 382 -3.78 2.25 10.13
C ILE A 382 -3.45 2.70 11.56
N ASP A 383 -4.41 3.31 12.25
CA ASP A 383 -4.22 3.75 13.64
C ASP A 383 -4.07 2.54 14.57
N VAL A 384 -4.78 1.44 14.30
CA VAL A 384 -4.65 0.18 15.04
C VAL A 384 -3.27 -0.46 14.81
N LEU A 385 -2.83 -0.55 13.55
CA LEU A 385 -1.52 -1.09 13.19
C LEU A 385 -0.37 -0.27 13.80
N ALA A 386 -0.46 1.07 13.72
CA ALA A 386 0.54 1.97 14.28
C ALA A 386 0.69 1.81 15.80
N ARG A 387 -0.44 1.70 16.52
CA ARG A 387 -0.42 1.47 17.97
C ARG A 387 0.22 0.14 18.35
N ARG A 388 -0.04 -0.91 17.55
CA ARG A 388 0.50 -2.26 17.77
C ARG A 388 1.92 -2.43 17.24
N ARG A 389 2.42 -1.48 16.43
CA ARG A 389 3.69 -1.58 15.68
C ARG A 389 3.73 -2.83 14.80
N TRP A 390 2.60 -3.14 14.16
CA TRP A 390 2.46 -4.33 13.33
C TRP A 390 2.65 -4.00 11.86
N ARG A 391 3.41 -4.85 11.17
CA ARG A 391 3.52 -4.94 9.72
C ARG A 391 2.68 -6.12 9.26
N LEU A 392 1.45 -5.86 8.86
CA LEU A 392 0.50 -6.91 8.52
C LEU A 392 0.69 -7.38 7.07
N ALA A 393 0.88 -8.68 6.88
CA ALA A 393 0.84 -9.31 5.55
C ALA A 393 -0.62 -9.56 5.14
N LEU A 394 -1.05 -9.02 4.01
CA LEU A 394 -2.39 -9.24 3.43
C LEU A 394 -2.39 -10.22 2.24
N THR A 395 -1.32 -11.01 2.16
CA THR A 395 -1.01 -11.99 1.11
C THR A 395 -1.28 -13.39 1.56
#